data_AF-A0AAN8WTD5-F1
#
_entry.id   AF-A0AAN8WTD5-F1
#
_cell.length_a   1.000
_cell.length_b   1.000
_cell.length_c   1.000
_cell.angle_alpha   90.00
_cell.angle_beta   90.00
_cell.angle_gamma   90.00
#
_symmetry.space_group_name_H-M   'P 1'
#
loop_
_entity.id
_entity.type
_entity.pdbx_description
1 polymer ?
#
loop_
_entity_poly.entity_id
_entity_poly.type
_entity_poly.pdbx_seq_one_letter_code
_entity_poly.pdbx_strand_id
1 'polypeptide(L)' 'QKFALIEGKIVVSNILRKFRVESVVKREDLRILGELVLRPENGNMLKLFARS' A
#
# COMPACT_ATOMS: atom_id res chain seq x y z
N GLN A 1 -21.02 -4.82 -4.85
CA GLN A 1 -19.85 -3.91 -4.95
C GLN A 1 -19.61 -3.00 -3.73
N LYS A 2 -20.61 -2.64 -2.90
CA LYS A 2 -20.40 -1.78 -1.72
C LYS A 2 -19.50 -2.40 -0.62
N PHE A 3 -19.51 -3.72 -0.47
CA PHE A 3 -18.75 -4.44 0.57
C PHE A 3 -17.23 -4.43 0.34
N ALA A 4 -16.77 -4.64 -0.89
CA ALA A 4 -15.34 -4.69 -1.22
C ALA A 4 -14.58 -3.39 -0.87
N LEU A 5 -15.21 -2.22 -1.04
CA LEU A 5 -14.61 -0.94 -0.68
C LEU A 5 -14.49 -0.75 0.83
N ILE A 6 -15.47 -1.26 1.60
CA ILE A 6 -15.47 -1.15 3.06
C ILE A 6 -14.42 -2.09 3.66
N GLU A 7 -14.35 -3.32 3.17
CA GLU A 7 -13.34 -4.30 3.60
C GLU A 7 -11.93 -3.79 3.37
N GLY A 8 -11.64 -3.26 2.18
CA GLY A 8 -10.34 -2.65 1.88
C GLY A 8 -9.99 -1.49 2.82
N LYS A 9 -10.97 -0.61 3.12
CA LYS A 9 -10.78 0.49 4.08
C LYS A 9 -10.49 -0.03 5.48
N ILE A 10 -11.21 -1.05 5.95
CA ILE A 10 -11.01 -1.65 7.28
C ILE A 10 -9.60 -2.21 7.40
N VAL A 11 -9.13 -2.96 6.40
CA VAL A 11 -7.78 -3.53 6.37
C VAL A 11 -6.72 -2.44 6.44
N VAL A 12 -6.79 -1.44 5.55
CA VAL A 12 -5.84 -0.31 5.53
C VAL A 12 -5.85 0.43 6.88
N SER A 13 -7.05 0.69 7.41
CA SER A 13 -7.21 1.40 8.67
C SER A 13 -6.68 0.62 9.88
N ASN A 14 -6.77 -0.71 9.87
CA ASN A 14 -6.18 -1.56 10.91
C ASN A 14 -4.65 -1.51 10.87
N ILE A 15 -4.07 -1.63 9.67
CA ILE A 15 -2.62 -1.58 9.46
C ILE A 15 -2.05 -0.24 9.92
N LEU A 16 -2.63 0.88 9.49
CA LEU A 16 -2.12 2.22 9.81
C LEU A 16 -2.24 2.60 11.29
N ARG A 17 -3.20 2.00 12.02
CA ARG A 17 -3.34 2.19 13.48
C ARG A 17 -2.29 1.42 14.28
N LYS A 18 -1.88 0.25 13.81
CA LYS A 18 -0.93 -0.63 14.52
C LYS A 18 0.51 -0.45 14.08
N PHE A 19 0.73 0.03 12.85
CA PHE A 19 2.04 0.12 12.25
C PHE A 19 2.31 1.50 11.66
N ARG A 20 3.53 2.00 11.86
CA ARG A 20 4.12 3.00 10.98
C ARG A 20 4.61 2.26 9.74
N VAL A 21 4.18 2.71 8.56
CA VAL A 21 4.46 2.07 7.28
C VAL A 21 5.39 2.96 6.47
N GLU A 22 6.47 2.40 5.94
CA GLU A 22 7.41 3.12 5.07
C GLU A 22 7.67 2.36 3.78
N SER A 23 7.76 3.07 2.66
CA SER A 23 8.13 2.49 1.37
C SER A 23 9.62 2.17 1.35
N VAL A 24 9.98 1.02 0.78
CA VAL A 24 11.40 0.68 0.52
C VAL A 24 11.87 1.23 -0.82
N VAL A 25 10.93 1.56 -1.71
CA VAL A 25 11.19 2.13 -3.02
C VAL A 25 11.07 3.66 -2.92
N LYS A 26 12.10 4.37 -3.38
CA LYS A 26 12.04 5.83 -3.48
C LYS A 26 11.08 6.25 -4.58
N ARG A 27 10.52 7.45 -4.46
CA ARG A 27 9.45 7.89 -5.36
C ARG A 27 9.95 8.03 -6.81
N GLU A 28 11.20 8.46 -6.97
CA GLU A 28 11.91 8.57 -8.24
C GLU A 28 12.18 7.21 -8.92
N ASP A 29 12.27 6.13 -8.15
CA ASP A 29 12.57 4.79 -8.64
C ASP A 29 11.30 3.97 -8.93
N LEU A 30 10.11 4.57 -8.74
CA LEU A 30 8.85 3.92 -9.06
C LEU A 30 8.72 3.73 -10.57
N ARG A 31 8.89 2.48 -11.02
CA ARG A 31 8.56 2.08 -12.39
C ARG A 31 7.04 2.05 -12.55
N ILE A 32 6.51 3.09 -13.19
CA ILE A 32 5.09 3.20 -13.50
C ILE A 32 4.82 2.36 -14.76
N LEU A 33 4.18 1.19 -14.61
CA LEU A 33 3.68 0.44 -15.78
C LEU A 33 2.42 1.13 -16.29
N GLY A 34 2.48 1.65 -17.52
CA GLY A 34 1.40 2.34 -18.22
C GLY A 34 0.35 1.40 -18.81
N GLU A 35 -0.13 0.41 -18.05
CA GLU A 35 -1.40 -0.22 -18.37
C GLU A 35 -2.55 0.68 -17.91
N LEU A 36 -3.76 0.47 -18.43
CA LEU A 36 -5.00 1.24 -18.15
C LEU A 36 -5.24 1.54 -16.65
N VAL A 37 -4.58 0.80 -15.75
CA VAL A 37 -4.42 1.11 -14.33
C VAL A 37 -2.95 0.97 -13.95
N LEU A 38 -2.37 1.98 -13.29
CA LEU A 38 -1.01 1.94 -12.78
C LEU A 38 -0.83 0.79 -11.77
N ARG A 39 0.00 -0.20 -12.09
CA ARG A 39 0.39 -1.27 -11.17
C ARG A 39 1.91 -1.40 -11.12
N PRO A 40 2.54 -1.49 -9.94
CA PRO A 40 3.97 -1.75 -9.85
C PRO A 40 4.28 -3.18 -10.33
N GLU A 41 5.38 -3.34 -11.07
CA GLU A 41 5.80 -4.61 -11.70
C GLU A 41 5.94 -5.76 -10.70
N ASN A 42 6.47 -5.45 -9.50
CA ASN A 42 6.81 -6.44 -8.47
C ASN A 42 6.08 -6.20 -7.14
N GLY A 43 4.94 -5.49 -7.18
CA GLY A 43 4.26 -5.04 -5.96
C GLY A 43 5.01 -3.90 -5.24
N ASN A 44 4.51 -3.49 -4.05
CA ASN A 44 5.14 -2.47 -3.22
C ASN A 44 5.76 -3.11 -1.98
N MET A 45 7.10 -3.09 -1.89
CA MET A 45 7.82 -3.52 -0.69
C MET A 45 7.67 -2.47 0.41
N LEU A 46 7.30 -2.90 1.61
CA LEU A 46 7.05 -2.02 2.76
C LEU A 46 7.87 -2.45 3.98
N LYS A 47 8.30 -1.47 4.77
CA LYS A 47 8.80 -1.66 6.14
C LYS A 47 7.68 -1.32 7.12
N LEU A 48 7.45 -2.20 8.09
CA LEU A 48 6.45 -2.02 9.14
C LEU A 48 7.14 -1.89 10.49
N PHE A 49 6.77 -0.86 11.24
CA PHE A 49 7.22 -0.66 12.62
C PHE A 49 6.01 -0.67 13.53
N ALA A 50 6.01 -1.51 14.56
CA ALA A 50 4.93 -1.54 15.54
C ALA A 50 4.80 -0.16 16.22
N ARG A 51 3.57 0.34 16.34
CA ARG A 51 3.25 1.54 17.12
C ARG A 51 3.00 1.09 18.56
N SER A 52 3.77 1.64 19.49
CA SER A 52 3.53 1.54 20.94
C SER A 52 2.26 2.29 21.34
#